data_AF-X1U2X3-F1
#
_entry.id   AF-X1U2X3-F1
#
_cell.length_a   1.000
_cell.length_b   1.000
_cell.length_c   1.000
_cell.angle_alpha   90.00
_cell.angle_beta   90.00
_cell.angle_gamma   90.00
#
_symmetry.space_group_name_H-M   'P 1'
#
loop_
_entity.id
_entity.type
_entity.pdbx_description
1 polymer ?
#
loop_
_entity_poly.entity_id
_entity_poly.type
_entity_poly.pdbx_seq_one_letter_code
_entity_poly.pdbx_strand_id
1 'polypeptide(L)'
;GGQPNDLGYIQGVSIVDVIEDNEKIIHILKEELKEKINSEVVGKIDWKRRFDHMQQHLGQHILSGALMKLWSAETLSFHLGEEVCTLDIAKEKLTEEEAQKTEECANEIIFDNRPVRCYFVEGEEELKRLNLRKVPEKTGKIRIIEVEDFDLSACGGTHCRATGEVGMIKITKWEKRGEKIRLEFICGRRARKDYFWKNEVIKNISNKLTIKDSELKEAIDRMLEERKEIWKELKEFKEKLQEYEAKRFIDESSLRGNRIKIINKVFEENNFQEVRGLVQKIINLDDSVV
;
A
#
# COMPACT_ATOMS: atom_id res chain seq x y z
N GLY A 1 17.35 5.16 17.34
CA GLY A 1 17.70 4.42 16.11
C GLY A 1 16.49 4.28 15.20
N GLY A 2 16.02 5.38 14.62
CA GLY A 2 14.91 5.40 13.65
C GLY A 2 13.51 5.07 14.17
N GLN A 3 13.38 4.44 15.33
CA GLN A 3 12.09 4.14 15.96
C GLN A 3 11.45 5.40 16.58
N PRO A 4 10.15 5.65 16.36
CA PRO A 4 9.45 6.73 17.03
C PRO A 4 9.40 6.51 18.55
N ASN A 5 9.21 7.60 19.26
CA ASN A 5 9.12 7.61 20.71
C ASN A 5 7.89 6.87 21.26
N ASP A 6 8.03 6.44 22.51
CA ASP A 6 6.92 5.91 23.30
C ASP A 6 6.08 7.06 23.87
N LEU A 7 4.79 6.79 24.03
CA LEU A 7 3.85 7.65 24.74
C LEU A 7 3.27 6.88 25.93
N GLY A 8 2.48 7.55 26.75
CA GLY A 8 1.87 6.94 27.92
C GLY A 8 1.42 7.98 28.93
N TYR A 9 1.63 7.66 30.20
CA TYR A 9 1.16 8.46 31.32
C TYR A 9 2.20 8.52 32.43
N ILE A 10 2.28 9.66 33.12
CA ILE A 10 3.01 9.83 34.39
C ILE A 10 2.00 10.32 35.42
N GLN A 11 1.79 9.56 36.50
CA GLN A 11 0.75 9.82 37.51
C GLN A 11 -0.65 10.06 36.90
N GLY A 12 -0.98 9.33 35.83
CA GLY A 12 -2.25 9.47 35.11
C GLY A 12 -2.31 10.66 34.14
N VAL A 13 -1.34 11.57 34.16
CA VAL A 13 -1.23 12.67 33.19
C VAL A 13 -0.65 12.15 31.88
N SER A 14 -1.28 12.48 30.76
CA SER A 14 -0.84 12.01 29.43
C SER A 14 0.47 12.66 29.00
N ILE A 15 1.39 11.85 28.49
CA ILE A 15 2.60 12.30 27.80
C ILE A 15 2.23 12.59 26.34
N VAL A 16 2.46 13.81 25.89
CA VAL A 16 2.19 14.27 24.51
C VAL A 16 3.38 13.94 23.61
N ASP A 17 4.59 14.10 24.14
CA ASP A 17 5.81 13.84 23.39
C ASP A 17 6.98 13.50 24.35
N VAL A 18 8.00 12.86 23.82
CA VAL A 18 9.23 12.50 24.53
C VAL A 18 10.41 12.80 23.63
N ILE A 19 11.29 13.69 24.09
CA ILE A 19 12.46 14.15 23.33
C ILE A 19 13.73 13.88 24.13
N GLU A 20 14.82 13.65 23.41
CA GLU A 20 16.16 13.53 23.97
C GLU A 20 16.92 14.83 23.69
N ASP A 21 17.41 15.49 24.75
CA ASP A 21 18.26 16.68 24.66
C ASP A 21 19.47 16.51 25.58
N ASN A 22 20.68 16.55 25.04
CA ASN A 22 21.94 16.41 25.79
C ASN A 22 21.94 15.24 26.80
N GLU A 23 21.58 14.03 26.34
CA GLU A 23 21.47 12.80 27.15
C GLU A 23 20.36 12.81 28.22
N LYS A 24 19.53 13.86 28.26
CA LYS A 24 18.36 13.94 29.12
C LYS A 24 17.11 13.55 28.35
N ILE A 25 16.29 12.71 28.97
CA ILE A 25 14.97 12.34 28.46
C ILE A 25 13.94 13.31 29.03
N ILE A 26 13.35 14.13 28.15
CA ILE A 26 12.35 15.12 28.49
C ILE A 26 10.98 14.57 28.11
N HIS A 27 10.07 14.49 29.09
CA HIS A 27 8.69 14.09 28.89
C HIS A 27 7.81 15.35 28.85
N ILE A 28 7.15 15.60 27.72
CA ILE A 28 6.24 16.73 27.55
C ILE A 28 4.85 16.26 27.97
N LEU A 29 4.34 16.84 29.05
CA LEU A 29 3.05 16.46 29.63
C LEU A 29 1.93 17.37 29.13
N LYS A 30 0.72 16.81 29.01
CA LYS A 30 -0.47 17.57 28.62
C LYS A 30 -0.87 18.59 29.69
N GLU A 31 -0.62 18.26 30.96
CA GLU A 31 -0.98 19.05 32.13
C GLU A 31 0.18 19.01 33.14
N GLU A 32 0.22 19.97 34.07
CA GLU A 32 1.22 19.99 35.13
C GLU A 32 0.96 18.88 36.17
N LEU A 33 2.02 18.26 36.66
CA LEU A 33 1.95 17.32 37.78
C LEU A 33 1.66 18.06 39.09
N LYS A 34 0.86 17.44 39.97
CA LYS A 34 0.59 18.00 41.30
C LYS A 34 1.69 17.65 42.31
N GLU A 35 2.50 16.66 41.96
CA GLU A 35 3.63 16.16 42.72
C GLU A 35 4.76 17.19 42.76
N LYS A 36 5.47 17.25 43.89
CA LYS A 36 6.64 18.14 44.01
C LYS A 36 7.81 17.58 43.21
N ILE A 37 8.75 18.46 42.84
CA ILE A 37 10.05 18.06 42.29
C ILE A 37 10.71 17.03 43.22
N ASN A 38 11.32 15.99 42.63
CA ASN A 38 11.93 14.84 43.31
C ASN A 38 10.95 13.88 44.02
N SER A 39 9.64 13.99 43.75
CA SER A 39 8.68 12.96 44.20
C SER A 39 8.80 11.70 43.35
N GLU A 40 8.54 10.55 43.97
CA GLU A 40 8.36 9.29 43.25
C GLU A 40 7.08 9.35 42.41
N VAL A 41 7.18 8.94 41.15
CA VAL A 41 6.07 8.97 40.19
C VAL A 41 5.91 7.62 39.50
N VAL A 42 4.68 7.24 39.21
CA VAL A 42 4.38 6.02 38.45
C VAL A 42 4.22 6.36 36.97
N GLY A 43 5.10 5.81 36.14
CA GLY A 43 5.02 5.87 34.68
C GLY A 43 4.34 4.63 34.10
N LYS A 44 3.45 4.82 33.12
CA LYS A 44 2.78 3.74 32.37
C LYS A 44 2.88 4.00 30.88
N ILE A 45 3.54 3.10 30.16
CA ILE A 45 3.69 3.18 28.70
C ILE A 45 2.37 2.78 28.02
N ASP A 46 2.02 3.43 26.91
CA ASP A 46 1.04 2.91 25.96
C ASP A 46 1.60 1.67 25.27
N TRP A 47 1.26 0.51 25.84
CA TRP A 47 1.76 -0.77 25.35
C TRP A 47 1.34 -1.07 23.91
N LYS A 48 0.20 -0.55 23.43
CA LYS A 48 -0.23 -0.81 22.06
C LYS A 48 0.70 -0.13 21.06
N ARG A 49 1.04 1.14 21.29
CA ARG A 49 2.02 1.90 20.50
C ARG A 49 3.41 1.27 20.61
N ARG A 50 3.85 1.00 21.83
CA ARG A 50 5.15 0.39 22.12
C ARG A 50 5.34 -0.93 21.36
N PHE A 51 4.39 -1.83 21.51
CA PHE A 51 4.45 -3.15 20.89
C PHE A 51 4.36 -3.06 19.37
N ASP A 52 3.49 -2.20 18.82
CA ASP A 52 3.42 -1.96 17.38
C ASP A 52 4.79 -1.54 16.81
N HIS A 53 5.47 -0.57 17.43
CA HIS A 53 6.81 -0.16 17.00
C HIS A 53 7.86 -1.28 17.16
N MET A 54 7.79 -2.09 18.21
CA MET A 54 8.66 -3.26 18.37
C MET A 54 8.44 -4.28 17.24
N GLN A 55 7.19 -4.48 16.79
CA GLN A 55 6.86 -5.35 15.65
C GLN A 55 7.45 -4.78 14.36
N GLN A 56 7.25 -3.49 14.08
CA GLN A 56 7.78 -2.86 12.87
C GLN A 56 9.32 -2.90 12.83
N HIS A 57 9.96 -2.62 13.96
CA HIS A 57 11.41 -2.56 14.05
C HIS A 57 12.05 -3.94 13.90
N LEU A 58 11.58 -4.94 14.64
CA LEU A 58 12.12 -6.30 14.47
C LEU A 58 11.78 -6.85 13.08
N GLY A 59 10.59 -6.57 12.54
CA GLY A 59 10.25 -6.92 11.16
C GLY A 59 11.19 -6.29 10.13
N GLN A 60 11.66 -5.07 10.37
CA GLN A 60 12.72 -4.46 9.56
C GLN A 60 14.02 -5.27 9.60
N HIS A 61 14.47 -5.69 10.78
CA HIS A 61 15.68 -6.53 10.92
C HIS A 61 15.53 -7.86 10.17
N ILE A 62 14.38 -8.51 10.31
CA ILE A 62 14.10 -9.77 9.63
C ILE A 62 14.10 -9.57 8.10
N LEU A 63 13.44 -8.51 7.62
CA LEU A 63 13.37 -8.21 6.19
C LEU A 63 14.76 -7.88 5.61
N SER A 64 15.56 -7.09 6.33
CA SER A 64 16.95 -6.82 5.95
C SER A 64 17.82 -8.08 5.94
N GLY A 65 17.66 -8.97 6.91
CA GLY A 65 18.35 -10.26 6.95
C GLY A 65 17.97 -11.15 5.76
N ALA A 66 16.68 -11.20 5.40
CA ALA A 66 16.20 -11.97 4.25
C ALA A 66 16.77 -11.43 2.93
N LEU A 67 16.75 -10.10 2.74
CA LEU A 67 17.30 -9.43 1.56
C LEU A 67 18.81 -9.64 1.41
N MET A 68 19.54 -9.57 2.53
CA MET A 68 20.98 -9.85 2.55
C MET A 68 21.26 -11.33 2.20
N LYS A 69 20.55 -12.26 2.85
CA LYS A 69 20.74 -13.70 2.66
C LYS A 69 20.45 -14.18 1.24
N LEU A 70 19.34 -13.72 0.64
CA LEU A 70 18.88 -14.21 -0.66
C LEU A 70 19.55 -13.48 -1.83
N TRP A 71 19.82 -12.19 -1.69
CA TRP A 71 20.17 -11.33 -2.82
C TRP A 71 21.42 -10.49 -2.61
N SER A 72 22.10 -10.64 -1.47
CA SER A 72 23.22 -9.78 -1.05
C SER A 72 22.86 -8.28 -1.12
N ALA A 73 21.58 -7.96 -0.89
CA ALA A 73 21.08 -6.60 -0.98
C ALA A 73 21.24 -5.88 0.36
N GLU A 74 22.24 -5.00 0.43
CA GLU A 74 22.52 -4.20 1.62
C GLU A 74 21.39 -3.22 1.93
N THR A 75 21.08 -3.07 3.23
CA THR A 75 20.17 -2.03 3.70
C THR A 75 20.92 -0.71 3.87
N LEU A 76 20.53 0.29 3.09
CA LEU A 76 21.12 1.62 3.09
C LEU A 76 20.51 2.51 4.17
N SER A 77 19.18 2.50 4.30
CA SER A 77 18.45 3.25 5.31
C SER A 77 17.05 2.66 5.54
N PHE A 78 16.40 3.07 6.63
CA PHE A 78 15.03 2.69 6.92
C PHE A 78 14.30 3.85 7.60
N HIS A 79 12.97 3.82 7.54
CA HIS A 79 12.10 4.75 8.25
C HIS A 79 10.90 4.00 8.81
N LEU A 80 10.66 4.11 10.11
CA LEU A 80 9.55 3.47 10.81
C LEU A 80 8.41 4.48 11.01
N GLY A 81 7.60 4.70 9.97
CA GLY A 81 6.46 5.60 10.02
C GLY A 81 5.29 5.03 10.82
N GLU A 82 4.25 5.84 11.07
CA GLU A 82 3.08 5.43 11.87
C GLU A 82 2.12 4.50 11.11
N GLU A 83 1.95 4.66 9.80
CA GLU A 83 1.11 3.77 8.99
C GLU A 83 1.96 2.76 8.22
N VAL A 84 2.99 3.23 7.51
CA VAL A 84 3.89 2.40 6.70
C VAL A 84 5.35 2.57 7.12
N CYS A 85 6.13 1.49 7.00
CA CYS A 85 7.57 1.52 7.18
C CYS A 85 8.24 1.40 5.81
N THR A 86 9.44 1.96 5.69
CA THR A 86 10.21 1.88 4.44
C THR A 86 11.63 1.40 4.66
N LEU A 87 12.15 0.69 3.66
CA LEU A 87 13.49 0.12 3.64
C LEU A 87 14.15 0.44 2.30
N ASP A 88 15.25 1.17 2.33
CA ASP A 88 16.07 1.46 1.15
C ASP A 88 17.17 0.42 1.02
N ILE A 89 17.25 -0.26 -0.12
CA ILE A 89 18.24 -1.31 -0.39
C ILE A 89 19.12 -1.01 -1.59
N ALA A 90 20.38 -1.44 -1.51
CA ALA A 90 21.38 -1.33 -2.57
C ALA A 90 21.12 -2.38 -3.67
N LYS A 91 20.11 -2.12 -4.50
CA LYS A 91 19.72 -2.98 -5.63
C LYS A 91 19.13 -2.11 -6.73
N GLU A 92 19.46 -2.38 -7.99
CA GLU A 92 18.98 -1.56 -9.12
C GLU A 92 17.52 -1.84 -9.53
N LYS A 93 17.07 -3.08 -9.33
CA LYS A 93 15.75 -3.59 -9.70
C LYS A 93 15.34 -4.68 -8.73
N LEU A 94 14.09 -4.68 -8.31
CA LEU A 94 13.48 -5.78 -7.56
C LEU A 94 12.30 -6.31 -8.37
N THR A 95 12.35 -7.59 -8.74
CA THR A 95 11.25 -8.27 -9.44
C THR A 95 10.17 -8.70 -8.46
N GLU A 96 8.97 -8.96 -8.98
CA GLU A 96 7.85 -9.51 -8.20
C GLU A 96 8.24 -10.82 -7.51
N GLU A 97 8.91 -11.73 -8.23
CA GLU A 97 9.35 -13.02 -7.70
C GLU A 97 10.40 -12.86 -6.58
N GLU A 98 11.37 -11.95 -6.73
CA GLU A 98 12.33 -11.66 -5.67
C GLU A 98 11.65 -11.05 -4.44
N ALA A 99 10.68 -10.15 -4.63
CA ALA A 99 9.91 -9.56 -3.53
C ALA A 99 9.11 -10.64 -2.78
N GLN A 100 8.43 -11.54 -3.51
CA GLN A 100 7.68 -12.65 -2.94
C GLN A 100 8.57 -13.61 -2.16
N LYS A 101 9.68 -14.08 -2.74
CA LYS A 101 10.64 -14.96 -2.04
C LYS A 101 11.27 -14.30 -0.81
N THR A 102 11.48 -12.98 -0.85
CA THR A 102 11.95 -12.22 0.31
C THR A 102 10.91 -12.23 1.43
N GLU A 103 9.65 -11.94 1.09
CA GLU A 103 8.53 -11.96 2.03
C GLU A 103 8.31 -13.37 2.62
N GLU A 104 8.36 -14.41 1.80
CA GLU A 104 8.27 -15.81 2.24
C GLU A 104 9.38 -16.14 3.23
N CYS A 105 10.66 -15.91 2.86
CA CYS A 105 11.80 -16.13 3.75
C CYS A 105 11.67 -15.37 5.07
N ALA A 106 11.24 -14.10 5.02
CA ALA A 106 11.02 -13.32 6.23
C ALA A 106 9.92 -13.93 7.12
N ASN A 107 8.80 -14.37 6.54
CA ASN A 107 7.72 -14.99 7.31
C ASN A 107 8.06 -16.40 7.80
N GLU A 108 8.91 -17.18 7.11
CA GLU A 108 9.43 -18.45 7.66
C GLU A 108 10.20 -18.20 8.95
N ILE A 109 11.02 -17.15 9.01
CA ILE A 109 11.72 -16.75 10.25
C ILE A 109 10.73 -16.35 11.36
N ILE A 110 9.57 -15.78 11.02
CA ILE A 110 8.49 -15.51 11.98
C ILE A 110 7.92 -16.83 12.52
N PHE A 111 7.63 -17.79 11.64
CA PHE A 111 7.05 -19.08 12.01
C PHE A 111 8.01 -19.95 12.83
N ASP A 112 9.32 -19.85 12.58
CA ASP A 112 10.37 -20.47 13.39
C ASP A 112 10.35 -19.97 14.85
N ASN A 113 9.76 -18.80 15.11
CA ASN A 113 9.69 -18.15 16.42
C ASN A 113 11.05 -18.09 17.14
N ARG A 114 12.09 -17.71 16.39
CA ARG A 114 13.46 -17.67 16.85
C ARG A 114 13.64 -16.68 18.01
N PRO A 115 14.44 -17.01 19.04
CA PRO A 115 14.83 -16.10 20.09
C PRO A 115 15.49 -14.82 19.55
N VAL A 116 15.16 -13.69 20.17
CA VAL A 116 15.81 -12.41 19.91
C VAL A 116 16.52 -11.95 21.18
N ARG A 117 17.83 -11.80 21.09
CA ARG A 117 18.70 -11.40 22.20
C ARG A 117 19.18 -9.97 21.98
N CYS A 118 19.23 -9.22 23.07
CA CYS A 118 19.76 -7.86 23.05
C CYS A 118 20.76 -7.73 24.20
N TYR A 119 21.99 -7.39 23.87
CA TYR A 119 23.09 -7.26 24.82
C TYR A 119 24.02 -6.12 24.42
N PHE A 120 24.88 -5.71 25.33
CA PHE A 120 25.85 -4.66 25.06
C PHE A 120 27.24 -5.27 24.91
N VAL A 121 27.99 -4.73 23.96
CA VAL A 121 29.38 -5.10 23.67
C VAL A 121 30.24 -3.86 23.80
N GLU A 122 31.42 -4.02 24.41
CA GLU A 122 32.39 -2.95 24.62
C GLU A 122 33.73 -3.35 24.02
N GLY A 123 34.38 -2.43 23.29
CA GLY A 123 35.69 -2.67 22.70
C GLY A 123 35.64 -3.07 21.22
N GLU A 124 36.54 -2.48 20.45
CA GLU A 124 36.57 -2.59 18.99
C GLU A 124 36.91 -4.02 18.52
N GLU A 125 37.78 -4.72 19.26
CA GLU A 125 38.19 -6.09 18.96
C GLU A 125 37.04 -7.09 19.11
N GLU A 126 36.17 -6.92 20.11
CA GLU A 126 35.01 -7.79 20.29
C GLU A 126 33.97 -7.53 19.20
N LEU A 127 33.74 -6.26 18.83
CA LEU A 127 32.85 -5.89 17.74
C LEU A 127 33.33 -6.43 16.38
N LYS A 128 34.65 -6.41 16.11
CA LYS A 128 35.24 -6.96 14.88
C LYS A 128 35.10 -8.48 14.77
N ARG A 129 35.00 -9.19 15.90
CA ARG A 129 34.77 -10.64 15.94
C ARG A 129 33.32 -11.01 15.63
N LEU A 130 32.39 -10.08 15.86
CA LEU A 130 30.99 -10.26 15.50
C LEU A 130 30.82 -10.05 14.00
N ASN A 131 30.16 -11.00 13.34
CA ASN A 131 29.81 -10.88 11.92
C ASN A 131 28.58 -9.96 11.75
N LEU A 132 28.73 -8.68 12.13
CA LEU A 132 27.67 -7.69 12.06
C LEU A 132 27.33 -7.38 10.60
N ARG A 133 26.04 -7.34 10.27
CA ARG A 133 25.58 -6.94 8.93
C ARG A 133 26.02 -5.52 8.55
N LYS A 134 26.15 -4.62 9.53
CA LYS A 134 26.69 -3.27 9.35
C LYS A 134 27.54 -2.88 10.56
N VAL A 135 28.76 -2.43 10.30
CA VAL A 135 29.66 -1.94 11.35
C VAL A 135 29.13 -0.59 11.87
N PRO A 136 28.95 -0.44 13.19
CA PRO A 136 28.51 0.81 13.79
C PRO A 136 29.62 1.88 13.75
N GLU A 137 29.26 3.13 13.44
CA GLU A 137 30.19 4.27 13.47
C GLU A 137 30.46 4.78 14.89
N LYS A 138 29.55 4.51 15.83
CA LYS A 138 29.67 4.95 17.23
C LYS A 138 30.67 4.09 17.97
N THR A 139 31.50 4.72 18.78
CA THR A 139 32.45 4.07 19.71
C THR A 139 31.85 3.95 21.12
N GLY A 140 32.42 3.06 21.94
CA GLY A 140 31.96 2.81 23.31
C GLY A 140 31.07 1.58 23.43
N LYS A 141 30.08 1.65 24.33
CA LYS A 141 29.17 0.54 24.62
C LYS A 141 28.07 0.46 23.56
N ILE A 142 28.14 -0.57 22.71
CA ILE A 142 27.22 -0.74 21.58
C ILE A 142 26.17 -1.79 21.91
N ARG A 143 24.90 -1.45 21.72
CA ARG A 143 23.78 -2.39 21.82
C ARG A 143 23.70 -3.23 20.55
N ILE A 144 23.85 -4.54 20.71
CA ILE A 144 23.68 -5.54 19.66
C ILE A 144 22.31 -6.18 19.80
N ILE A 145 21.66 -6.40 18.66
CA ILE A 145 20.51 -7.27 18.51
C ILE A 145 20.90 -8.48 17.67
N GLU A 146 20.53 -9.64 18.17
CA GLU A 146 20.73 -10.95 17.55
C GLU A 146 19.36 -11.60 17.35
N VAL A 147 19.04 -11.91 16.10
CA VAL A 147 18.00 -12.87 15.73
C VAL A 147 18.70 -14.20 15.49
N GLU A 148 18.41 -15.19 16.32
CA GLU A 148 19.14 -16.46 16.37
C GLU A 148 19.33 -17.09 14.97
N ASP A 149 20.58 -17.40 14.64
CA ASP A 149 21.01 -17.99 13.37
C ASP A 149 20.49 -17.25 12.11
N PHE A 150 20.29 -15.94 12.20
CA PHE A 150 19.71 -15.17 11.10
C PHE A 150 20.27 -13.76 10.87
N ASP A 151 20.13 -12.84 11.83
CA ASP A 151 20.58 -11.45 11.70
C ASP A 151 21.31 -11.01 12.97
N LEU A 152 22.45 -10.33 12.79
CA LEU A 152 23.21 -9.74 13.88
C LEU A 152 23.57 -8.30 13.52
N SER A 153 23.08 -7.34 14.30
CA SER A 153 23.15 -5.91 13.96
C SER A 153 23.32 -5.03 15.19
N ALA A 154 24.00 -3.89 15.05
CA ALA A 154 23.99 -2.84 16.06
C ALA A 154 22.68 -2.04 15.98
N CYS A 155 21.91 -2.01 17.07
CA CYS A 155 20.66 -1.24 17.12
C CYS A 155 20.30 -0.78 18.54
N GLY A 156 20.09 0.53 18.69
CA GLY A 156 19.60 1.16 19.93
C GLY A 156 18.07 1.21 20.06
N GLY A 157 17.34 0.61 19.12
CA GLY A 157 15.88 0.54 19.15
C GLY A 157 15.37 -0.53 20.11
N THR A 158 14.09 -0.84 19.99
CA THR A 158 13.42 -1.78 20.89
C THR A 158 12.71 -2.84 20.10
N HIS A 159 12.73 -4.07 20.61
CA HIS A 159 12.48 -5.25 19.80
C HIS A 159 11.69 -6.27 20.59
N CYS A 160 10.91 -7.09 19.88
CA CYS A 160 10.22 -8.22 20.46
C CYS A 160 11.23 -9.29 20.94
N ARG A 161 10.78 -10.18 21.83
CA ARG A 161 11.65 -11.22 22.44
C ARG A 161 11.86 -12.44 21.56
N ALA A 162 10.95 -12.65 20.60
CA ALA A 162 11.04 -13.70 19.61
C ALA A 162 10.45 -13.21 18.29
N THR A 163 10.86 -13.82 17.18
CA THR A 163 10.39 -13.42 15.84
C THR A 163 8.88 -13.63 15.67
N GLY A 164 8.29 -14.64 16.31
CA GLY A 164 6.85 -14.91 16.24
C GLY A 164 5.98 -13.78 16.83
N GLU A 165 6.52 -12.98 17.74
CA GLU A 165 5.81 -11.82 18.32
C GLU A 165 5.59 -10.69 17.30
N VAL A 166 6.40 -10.63 16.23
CA VAL A 166 6.23 -9.65 15.14
C VAL A 166 4.94 -9.90 14.37
N GLY A 167 4.56 -11.17 14.20
CA GLY A 167 3.48 -11.57 13.30
C GLY A 167 3.86 -11.40 11.83
N MET A 168 2.87 -11.45 10.94
CA MET A 168 3.08 -11.39 9.49
C MET A 168 3.82 -10.12 9.08
N ILE A 169 4.82 -10.28 8.20
CA ILE A 169 5.47 -9.19 7.48
C ILE A 169 4.88 -9.16 6.07
N LYS A 170 4.45 -7.98 5.61
CA LYS A 170 3.93 -7.78 4.26
C LYS A 170 4.68 -6.65 3.56
N ILE A 171 5.26 -6.94 2.41
CA ILE A 171 5.76 -5.94 1.45
C ILE A 171 4.54 -5.43 0.69
N THR A 172 4.24 -4.14 0.81
CA THR A 172 3.05 -3.52 0.22
C THR A 172 3.31 -2.92 -1.15
N LYS A 173 4.52 -2.41 -1.37
CA LYS A 173 4.95 -1.74 -2.60
C LYS A 173 6.48 -1.67 -2.63
N TRP A 174 7.06 -1.51 -3.81
CA TRP A 174 8.42 -1.01 -3.96
C TRP A 174 8.55 -0.09 -5.18
N GLU A 175 9.54 0.79 -5.14
CA GLU A 175 9.84 1.71 -6.24
C GLU A 175 11.35 1.97 -6.36
N LYS A 176 11.80 2.26 -7.58
CA LYS A 176 13.18 2.67 -7.84
C LYS A 176 13.39 4.13 -7.46
N ARG A 177 14.49 4.41 -6.74
CA ARG A 177 14.92 5.76 -6.35
C ARG A 177 16.40 5.95 -6.62
N GLY A 178 16.74 6.37 -7.84
CA GLY A 178 18.13 6.44 -8.29
C GLY A 178 18.73 5.03 -8.41
N GLU A 179 19.83 4.78 -7.71
CA GLU A 179 20.55 3.50 -7.70
C GLU A 179 20.09 2.53 -6.60
N LYS A 180 18.99 2.84 -5.92
CA LYS A 180 18.40 2.00 -4.85
C LYS A 180 16.93 1.70 -5.09
N ILE A 181 16.44 0.66 -4.41
CA ILE A 181 15.01 0.34 -4.33
C ILE A 181 14.52 0.72 -2.93
N ARG A 182 13.38 1.40 -2.86
CA ARG A 182 12.64 1.64 -1.62
C ARG A 182 11.49 0.64 -1.56
N LEU A 183 11.51 -0.23 -0.56
CA LEU A 183 10.38 -1.07 -0.19
C LEU A 183 9.50 -0.36 0.84
N GLU A 184 8.20 -0.52 0.72
CA GLU A 184 7.21 -0.25 1.76
C GLU A 184 6.78 -1.59 2.37
N PHE A 185 6.74 -1.65 3.70
CA PHE A 185 6.32 -2.84 4.43
C PHE A 185 5.55 -2.49 5.70
N ILE A 186 4.77 -3.45 6.16
CA ILE A 186 4.01 -3.42 7.42
C ILE A 186 4.10 -4.77 8.12
N CYS A 187 4.07 -4.74 9.44
CA CYS A 187 4.17 -5.94 10.28
C CYS A 187 2.98 -6.06 11.24
N GLY A 188 2.74 -7.28 11.72
CA GLY A 188 1.92 -7.56 12.89
C GLY A 188 0.50 -7.01 12.80
N ARG A 189 0.12 -6.14 13.75
CA ARG A 189 -1.25 -5.59 13.80
C ARG A 189 -1.57 -4.73 12.58
N ARG A 190 -0.59 -4.04 11.98
CA ARG A 190 -0.77 -3.25 10.76
C ARG A 190 -1.06 -4.15 9.57
N ALA A 191 -0.28 -5.22 9.39
CA ALA A 191 -0.51 -6.23 8.36
C ALA A 191 -1.89 -6.90 8.51
N ARG A 192 -2.29 -7.23 9.74
CA ARG A 192 -3.63 -7.77 10.02
C ARG A 192 -4.75 -6.78 9.64
N LYS A 193 -4.59 -5.49 9.99
CA LYS A 193 -5.56 -4.43 9.63
C LYS A 193 -5.66 -4.31 8.11
N ASP A 194 -4.53 -4.36 7.41
CA ASP A 194 -4.46 -4.33 5.95
C ASP A 194 -5.19 -5.51 5.29
N TYR A 195 -4.91 -6.73 5.74
CA TYR A 195 -5.61 -7.93 5.27
C TYR A 195 -7.12 -7.82 5.53
N PHE A 196 -7.53 -7.37 6.71
CA PHE A 196 -8.93 -7.30 7.09
C PHE A 196 -9.76 -6.44 6.13
N TRP A 197 -9.34 -5.20 5.84
CA TRP A 197 -10.13 -4.33 4.97
C TRP A 197 -10.15 -4.85 3.53
N LYS A 198 -9.03 -5.40 3.02
CA LYS A 198 -8.95 -5.99 1.67
C LYS A 198 -9.88 -7.19 1.54
N ASN A 199 -9.89 -8.06 2.55
CA ASN A 199 -10.75 -9.24 2.61
C ASN A 199 -12.23 -8.85 2.66
N GLU A 200 -12.60 -7.82 3.43
CA GLU A 200 -13.98 -7.30 3.45
C GLU A 200 -14.39 -6.73 2.09
N VAL A 201 -13.50 -6.02 1.39
CA VAL A 201 -13.77 -5.54 0.03
C VAL A 201 -13.99 -6.71 -0.94
N ILE A 202 -13.11 -7.72 -0.92
CA ILE A 202 -13.22 -8.91 -1.78
C ILE A 202 -14.55 -9.62 -1.51
N LYS A 203 -14.87 -9.94 -0.25
CA LYS A 203 -16.13 -10.58 0.11
C LYS A 203 -17.36 -9.80 -0.35
N ASN A 204 -17.34 -8.49 -0.18
CA ASN A 204 -18.45 -7.64 -0.61
C ASN A 204 -18.66 -7.69 -2.13
N ILE A 205 -17.58 -7.72 -2.92
CA ILE A 205 -17.66 -7.82 -4.38
C ILE A 205 -18.11 -9.24 -4.79
N SER A 206 -17.49 -10.28 -4.22
CA SER A 206 -17.85 -11.68 -4.48
C SER A 206 -19.33 -11.95 -4.19
N ASN A 207 -19.86 -11.44 -3.08
CA ASN A 207 -21.27 -11.57 -2.73
C ASN A 207 -22.19 -10.83 -3.70
N LYS A 208 -21.83 -9.61 -4.11
CA LYS A 208 -22.60 -8.84 -5.10
C LYS A 208 -22.67 -9.53 -6.46
N LEU A 209 -21.58 -10.18 -6.86
CA LEU A 209 -21.48 -10.91 -8.11
C LEU A 209 -21.95 -12.37 -8.01
N THR A 210 -22.21 -12.87 -6.79
CA THR A 210 -22.55 -14.27 -6.51
C THR A 210 -21.50 -15.26 -7.06
N ILE A 211 -20.22 -14.97 -6.78
CA ILE A 211 -19.07 -15.78 -7.22
C ILE A 211 -18.15 -16.12 -6.04
N LYS A 212 -17.20 -17.04 -6.24
CA LYS A 212 -16.12 -17.25 -5.27
C LYS A 212 -15.06 -16.15 -5.38
N ASP A 213 -14.35 -15.87 -4.29
CA ASP A 213 -13.23 -14.92 -4.26
C ASP A 213 -12.15 -15.26 -5.30
N SER A 214 -11.92 -16.55 -5.54
CA SER A 214 -10.96 -17.04 -6.54
C SER A 214 -11.38 -16.79 -7.99
N GLU A 215 -12.66 -16.53 -8.24
CA GLU A 215 -13.25 -16.31 -9.57
C GLU A 215 -13.41 -14.81 -9.89
N LEU A 216 -13.00 -13.94 -8.96
CA LEU A 216 -13.22 -12.49 -9.05
C LEU A 216 -12.56 -11.90 -10.30
N LYS A 217 -11.36 -12.35 -10.63
CA LYS A 217 -10.62 -11.87 -11.80
C LYS A 217 -11.35 -12.25 -13.09
N GLU A 218 -11.70 -13.52 -13.24
CA GLU A 218 -12.39 -14.04 -14.42
C GLU A 218 -13.79 -13.39 -14.59
N ALA A 219 -14.48 -13.12 -13.48
CA ALA A 219 -15.74 -12.40 -13.51
C ALA A 219 -15.58 -10.95 -14.01
N ILE A 220 -14.56 -10.23 -13.53
CA ILE A 220 -14.26 -8.87 -14.00
C ILE A 220 -13.91 -8.87 -15.48
N ASP A 221 -13.03 -9.77 -15.92
CA ASP A 221 -12.61 -9.87 -17.32
C ASP A 221 -13.80 -10.13 -18.25
N ARG A 222 -14.70 -11.03 -17.87
CA ARG A 222 -15.96 -11.31 -18.59
C ARG A 222 -16.88 -10.10 -18.63
N MET A 223 -17.10 -9.41 -17.51
CA MET A 223 -17.94 -8.21 -17.46
C MET A 223 -17.39 -7.09 -18.35
N LEU A 224 -16.07 -6.95 -18.43
CA LEU A 224 -15.42 -5.95 -19.30
C LEU A 224 -15.63 -6.29 -20.78
N GLU A 225 -15.55 -7.56 -21.16
CA GLU A 225 -15.79 -8.00 -22.53
C GLU A 225 -17.28 -7.91 -22.91
N GLU A 226 -18.19 -8.35 -22.04
CA GLU A 226 -19.64 -8.19 -22.23
C GLU A 226 -20.02 -6.71 -22.41
N ARG A 227 -19.44 -5.83 -21.58
CA ARG A 227 -19.66 -4.39 -21.74
C ARG A 227 -19.22 -3.89 -23.11
N LYS A 228 -18.08 -4.37 -23.62
CA LYS A 228 -17.54 -3.97 -24.92
C LYS A 228 -18.44 -4.46 -26.07
N GLU A 229 -18.96 -5.68 -26.00
CA GLU A 229 -19.91 -6.20 -26.99
C GLU A 229 -21.25 -5.45 -26.95
N ILE A 230 -21.78 -5.17 -25.75
CA ILE A 230 -23.00 -4.35 -25.60
C ILE A 230 -22.81 -2.96 -26.22
N TRP A 231 -21.65 -2.33 -26.05
CA TRP A 231 -21.36 -1.03 -26.69
C TRP A 231 -21.34 -1.11 -28.22
N LYS A 232 -20.82 -2.21 -28.77
CA LYS A 232 -20.80 -2.46 -30.21
C LYS A 232 -22.21 -2.67 -30.74
N GLU A 233 -23.00 -3.55 -30.11
CA GLU A 233 -24.40 -3.79 -30.48
C GLU A 233 -25.23 -2.51 -30.37
N LEU A 234 -25.05 -1.72 -29.31
CA LEU A 234 -25.75 -0.44 -29.13
C LEU A 234 -25.44 0.51 -30.28
N LYS A 235 -24.18 0.59 -30.72
CA LYS A 235 -23.80 1.41 -31.87
C LYS A 235 -24.46 0.92 -33.16
N GLU A 236 -24.44 -0.40 -33.42
CA GLU A 236 -25.07 -0.99 -34.60
C GLU A 236 -26.60 -0.76 -34.61
N PHE A 237 -27.27 -0.92 -33.46
CA PHE A 237 -28.70 -0.65 -33.33
C PHE A 237 -29.03 0.83 -33.52
N LYS A 238 -28.20 1.74 -33.00
CA LYS A 238 -28.34 3.18 -33.25
C LYS A 238 -28.20 3.51 -34.73
N GLU A 239 -27.22 2.92 -35.42
CA GLU A 239 -27.02 3.13 -36.86
C GLU A 239 -28.21 2.62 -37.68
N LYS A 240 -28.76 1.44 -37.35
CA LYS A 240 -29.97 0.88 -37.98
C LYS A 240 -31.22 1.72 -37.70
N LEU A 241 -31.38 2.22 -36.48
CA LEU A 241 -32.49 3.10 -36.10
C LEU A 241 -32.45 4.40 -36.92
N GLN A 242 -31.28 5.02 -37.04
CA GLN A 242 -31.10 6.23 -37.84
C GLN A 242 -31.43 5.99 -39.33
N GLU A 243 -31.07 4.83 -39.89
CA GLU A 243 -31.45 4.49 -41.28
C GLU A 243 -32.95 4.31 -41.45
N TYR A 244 -33.58 3.63 -40.48
CA TYR A 244 -35.02 3.46 -40.48
C TYR A 244 -35.75 4.79 -40.38
N GLU A 245 -35.32 5.68 -39.48
CA GLU A 245 -35.87 7.02 -39.34
C GLU A 245 -35.66 7.88 -40.59
N ALA A 246 -34.47 7.82 -41.20
CA ALA A 246 -34.19 8.52 -42.45
C ALA A 246 -35.16 8.09 -43.56
N LYS A 247 -35.32 6.78 -43.78
CA LYS A 247 -36.26 6.25 -44.78
C LYS A 247 -37.70 6.67 -44.48
N ARG A 248 -38.14 6.52 -43.22
CA ARG A 248 -39.48 6.93 -42.80
C ARG A 248 -39.72 8.42 -43.09
N PHE A 249 -38.75 9.29 -42.80
CA PHE A 249 -38.88 10.72 -43.06
C PHE A 249 -38.89 11.06 -44.56
N ILE A 250 -38.14 10.32 -45.38
CA ILE A 250 -38.20 10.44 -46.84
C ILE A 250 -39.57 10.01 -47.37
N ASP A 251 -40.11 8.88 -46.89
CA ASP A 251 -41.40 8.33 -47.33
C ASP A 251 -42.59 9.20 -46.89
N GLU A 252 -42.52 9.80 -45.70
CA GLU A 252 -43.52 10.77 -45.20
C GLU A 252 -43.48 12.11 -45.95
N SER A 253 -42.40 12.39 -46.70
CA SER A 253 -42.23 13.66 -47.40
C SER A 253 -42.89 13.64 -48.79
N SER A 254 -43.55 14.75 -49.15
CA SER A 254 -44.19 14.91 -50.47
C SER A 254 -43.39 15.87 -51.34
N LEU A 255 -43.28 15.54 -52.64
CA LEU A 255 -42.64 16.40 -53.64
C LEU A 255 -43.38 17.75 -53.72
N ARG A 256 -42.62 18.85 -53.62
CA ARG A 256 -43.11 20.21 -53.93
C ARG A 256 -42.40 20.75 -55.17
N GLY A 257 -43.04 21.72 -55.83
CA GLY A 257 -42.64 22.28 -57.13
C GLY A 257 -41.12 22.40 -57.32
N ASN A 258 -40.62 21.95 -58.47
CA ASN A 258 -39.21 21.69 -58.83
C ASN A 258 -38.61 20.33 -58.41
N ARG A 259 -39.43 19.33 -58.05
CA ARG A 259 -39.01 17.93 -57.75
C ARG A 259 -38.16 17.78 -56.48
N ILE A 260 -38.37 18.63 -55.48
CA ILE A 260 -37.63 18.61 -54.21
C ILE A 260 -38.54 18.12 -53.07
N LYS A 261 -38.00 17.31 -52.16
CA LYS A 261 -38.62 16.88 -50.90
C LYS A 261 -38.10 17.73 -49.75
N ILE A 262 -39.00 18.20 -48.87
CA ILE A 262 -38.65 19.01 -47.69
C ILE A 262 -39.05 18.24 -46.43
N ILE A 263 -38.10 18.04 -45.50
CA ILE A 263 -38.35 17.37 -44.21
C ILE A 263 -38.17 18.39 -43.07
N ASN A 264 -39.24 18.63 -42.31
CA ASN A 264 -39.20 19.49 -41.12
C ASN A 264 -39.58 18.70 -39.87
N LYS A 265 -38.62 18.46 -38.98
CA LYS A 265 -38.80 17.74 -37.71
C LYS A 265 -38.06 18.48 -36.59
N VAL A 266 -38.63 18.43 -35.38
CA VAL A 266 -38.05 19.03 -34.17
C VAL A 266 -37.52 17.89 -33.30
N PHE A 267 -36.28 18.03 -32.82
CA PHE A 267 -35.62 17.06 -31.94
C PHE A 267 -35.32 17.72 -30.58
N GLU A 268 -35.28 16.91 -29.51
CA GLU A 268 -34.96 17.40 -28.16
C GLU A 268 -33.50 17.85 -28.03
N GLU A 269 -33.25 18.78 -27.11
CA GLU A 269 -31.91 19.29 -26.76
C GLU A 269 -31.05 18.13 -26.23
N ASN A 270 -29.95 17.83 -26.94
CA ASN A 270 -28.84 16.88 -26.66
C ASN A 270 -28.54 15.87 -27.80
N ASN A 271 -29.32 15.87 -28.88
CA ASN A 271 -29.11 14.94 -30.00
C ASN A 271 -28.32 15.52 -31.19
N PHE A 272 -27.59 16.63 -31.06
CA PHE A 272 -27.00 17.31 -32.23
C PHE A 272 -26.10 16.41 -33.10
N GLN A 273 -25.25 15.57 -32.50
CA GLN A 273 -24.43 14.62 -33.26
C GLN A 273 -25.28 13.52 -33.93
N GLU A 274 -26.31 13.04 -33.25
CA GLU A 274 -27.22 12.03 -33.78
C GLU A 274 -28.07 12.60 -34.94
N VAL A 275 -28.57 13.84 -34.80
CA VAL A 275 -29.28 14.58 -35.84
C VAL A 275 -28.38 14.82 -37.05
N ARG A 276 -27.12 15.20 -36.83
CA ARG A 276 -26.16 15.37 -37.94
C ARG A 276 -25.93 14.05 -38.69
N GLY A 277 -25.79 12.93 -37.97
CA GLY A 277 -25.69 11.60 -38.56
C GLY A 277 -26.93 11.24 -39.38
N LEU A 278 -28.11 11.49 -38.82
CA LEU A 278 -29.40 11.27 -39.49
C LEU A 278 -29.57 12.11 -40.76
N VAL A 279 -29.24 13.42 -40.72
CA VAL A 279 -29.30 14.31 -41.90
C VAL A 279 -28.37 13.80 -43.00
N GLN A 280 -27.15 13.40 -42.65
CA GLN A 280 -26.21 12.84 -43.64
C GLN A 280 -26.77 11.56 -44.27
N LYS A 281 -27.41 10.69 -43.48
CA LYS A 281 -28.05 9.47 -44.00
C LYS A 281 -29.24 9.79 -44.91
N ILE A 282 -30.06 10.79 -44.59
CA ILE A 282 -31.16 11.25 -45.46
C ILE A 282 -30.62 11.72 -46.81
N ILE A 283 -29.63 12.61 -46.80
CA ILE A 283 -29.01 13.15 -48.03
C ILE A 283 -28.42 12.03 -48.88
N ASN A 284 -27.74 11.06 -48.25
CA ASN A 284 -27.13 9.94 -48.98
C ASN A 284 -28.15 8.94 -49.58
N LEU A 285 -29.40 8.91 -49.07
CA LEU A 285 -30.43 7.97 -49.52
C LEU A 285 -31.31 8.54 -50.65
N ASP A 286 -31.46 9.86 -50.73
CA ASP A 286 -32.26 10.52 -51.76
C ASP A 286 -31.73 11.94 -52.07
N ASP A 287 -31.07 12.09 -53.22
CA ASP A 287 -30.49 13.35 -53.70
C ASP A 287 -31.54 14.45 -53.96
N SER A 288 -32.83 14.13 -53.92
CA SER A 288 -33.93 15.08 -54.09
C SER A 288 -34.40 15.73 -52.78
N VAL A 289 -33.79 15.37 -51.65
CA VAL A 289 -34.14 15.88 -50.32
C VAL A 289 -33.23 17.05 -49.93
N VAL A 290 -33.85 18.16 -49.51
CA VAL A 290 -33.16 19.35 -48.96
C VAL A 290 -33.62 19.59 -47.53
#